data_AF-A0A8T5XFL4-F1
#
_entry.id   AF-A0A8T5XFL4-F1
#
_cell.length_a   1.000
_cell.length_b   1.000
_cell.length_c   1.000
_cell.angle_alpha   90.00
_cell.angle_beta   90.00
_cell.angle_gamma   90.00
#
_symmetry.space_group_name_H-M   'P 1'
#
loop_
_entity.id
_entity.type
_entity.pdbx_description
1 polymer ?
#
loop_
_entity_poly.entity_id
_entity_poly.type
_entity_poly.pdbx_seq_one_letter_code
_entity_poly.pdbx_strand_id
1 'polypeptide(L)'
;MSHYIDDFHKWLVENDKKKSSIKEYICASKEFISWWEDTVCEKFKPIKVVYIDIQEYKQYLIKIRKGRSGKRLSPSSINKKLTGIKAYFKFLCKKDIIETNITLKIKCIKYDKYKNIK
;
A
#
# COMPACT_ATOMS: atom_id res chain seq x y z
N MET A 1 3.91 19.54 3.76
CA MET A 1 3.16 18.27 3.89
C MET A 1 4.16 17.13 4.00
N SER A 2 4.28 16.46 5.14
CA SER A 2 5.11 15.25 5.22
C SER A 2 4.22 14.03 5.14
N HIS A 3 4.25 13.33 4.00
CA HIS A 3 3.69 12.00 3.85
C HIS A 3 4.60 10.94 4.52
N TYR A 4 5.58 11.38 5.33
CA TYR A 4 6.58 10.55 6.00
C TYR A 4 7.33 9.60 5.07
N ILE A 5 7.38 9.89 3.76
CA ILE A 5 8.00 9.02 2.77
C ILE A 5 9.52 9.02 2.92
N ASP A 6 10.12 10.17 3.19
CA ASP A 6 11.57 10.27 3.39
C ASP A 6 12.00 9.59 4.69
N ASP A 7 11.21 9.74 5.75
CA ASP A 7 11.43 9.04 7.03
C ASP A 7 11.19 7.53 6.88
N PHE A 8 10.20 7.13 6.08
CA PHE A 8 9.97 5.73 5.75
C PHE A 8 11.15 5.15 4.94
N HIS A 9 11.69 5.91 3.99
CA HIS A 9 12.87 5.51 3.24
C HIS A 9 14.07 5.30 4.17
N LYS A 10 14.36 6.26 5.06
CA LYS A 10 15.42 6.13 6.08
C LYS A 10 15.23 4.89 6.93
N TRP A 11 14.01 4.69 7.45
CA TRP A 11 13.67 3.53 8.27
C TRP A 11 13.89 2.20 7.52
N LEU A 12 13.58 2.14 6.22
CA LEU A 12 13.82 0.94 5.42
C LEU A 12 15.31 0.66 5.21
N VAL A 13 16.13 1.71 5.03
CA VAL A 13 17.60 1.58 4.92
C VAL A 13 18.20 1.08 6.23
N GLU A 14 17.79 1.66 7.36
CA GLU A 14 18.24 1.26 8.71
C GLU A 14 17.89 -0.19 9.05
N ASN A 15 16.79 -0.72 8.50
CA ASN A 15 16.33 -2.10 8.70
C ASN A 15 16.90 -3.08 7.65
N ASP A 16 18.04 -2.75 7.01
CA ASP A 16 18.79 -3.55 6.04
C ASP A 16 17.88 -4.17 4.94
N LYS A 17 16.96 -3.37 4.40
CA LYS A 17 16.15 -3.80 3.25
C LYS A 17 16.94 -3.64 1.96
N LYS A 18 16.90 -4.66 1.10
CA LYS A 18 17.49 -4.60 -0.25
C LYS A 18 16.95 -3.38 -1.02
N LYS A 19 17.82 -2.63 -1.69
CA LYS A 19 17.49 -1.40 -2.44
C LYS A 19 16.31 -1.57 -3.41
N SER A 20 16.21 -2.72 -4.09
CA SER A 20 15.10 -3.05 -4.99
C SER A 20 13.76 -3.10 -4.26
N SER A 21 13.72 -3.69 -3.07
CA SER A 21 12.53 -3.76 -2.21
C SER A 21 12.17 -2.38 -1.64
N ILE A 22 13.15 -1.54 -1.31
CA ILE A 22 12.90 -0.16 -0.85
C ILE A 22 12.13 0.61 -1.92
N LYS A 23 12.64 0.63 -3.16
CA LYS A 23 11.98 1.33 -4.27
C LYS A 23 10.55 0.82 -4.50
N GLU A 24 10.36 -0.50 -4.46
CA GLU A 24 9.03 -1.11 -4.60
C GLU A 24 8.08 -0.66 -3.47
N TYR A 25 8.54 -0.59 -2.22
CA TYR A 25 7.71 -0.18 -1.08
C TYR A 25 7.37 1.30 -1.10
N ILE A 26 8.33 2.17 -1.42
CA ILE A 26 8.07 3.61 -1.58
C ILE A 26 7.06 3.85 -2.70
N CYS A 27 7.24 3.20 -3.84
CA CYS A 27 6.32 3.34 -4.98
C CYS A 27 4.90 2.87 -4.62
N ALA A 28 4.77 1.71 -3.98
CA ALA A 28 3.48 1.21 -3.53
C ALA A 28 2.78 2.15 -2.53
N SER A 29 3.54 2.74 -1.61
CA SER A 29 3.01 3.67 -0.60
C SER A 29 2.55 4.98 -1.23
N LYS A 30 3.35 5.55 -2.14
CA LYS A 30 2.97 6.76 -2.90
C LYS A 30 1.72 6.53 -3.75
N GLU A 31 1.62 5.39 -4.44
CA GLU A 31 0.44 5.06 -5.23
C GLU A 31 -0.83 4.92 -4.37
N PHE A 32 -0.71 4.35 -3.17
CA PHE A 32 -1.82 4.29 -2.23
C PHE A 32 -2.24 5.68 -1.74
N ILE A 33 -1.27 6.50 -1.34
CA ILE A 33 -1.51 7.87 -0.85
C ILE A 33 -2.26 8.68 -1.91
N SER A 34 -1.76 8.70 -3.15
CA SER A 34 -2.42 9.40 -4.26
C SER A 34 -3.85 8.90 -4.47
N TRP A 35 -4.04 7.58 -4.52
CA TRP A 35 -5.39 7.03 -4.66
C TRP A 35 -6.32 7.41 -3.51
N TRP A 36 -5.83 7.42 -2.27
CA TRP A 36 -6.63 7.80 -1.10
C TRP A 36 -7.00 9.28 -1.14
N GLU A 37 -6.07 10.16 -1.50
CA GLU A 37 -6.33 11.60 -1.66
C GLU A 37 -7.37 11.86 -2.75
N ASP A 38 -7.27 11.16 -3.88
CA ASP A 38 -8.23 11.27 -4.99
C ASP A 38 -9.61 10.73 -4.60
N THR A 39 -9.67 9.66 -3.79
CA THR A 39 -10.92 9.01 -3.40
C THR A 39 -11.65 9.79 -2.30
N VAL A 40 -10.92 10.27 -1.30
CA VAL A 40 -11.49 11.00 -0.14
C VAL A 40 -11.61 12.50 -0.44
N CYS A 41 -11.00 12.98 -1.54
CA CYS A 41 -10.94 14.40 -1.91
C CYS A 41 -10.33 15.27 -0.79
N GLU A 42 -9.37 14.71 -0.05
CA GLU A 42 -8.66 15.36 1.05
C GLU A 42 -7.16 15.10 0.96
N LYS A 43 -6.37 15.97 1.63
CA LYS A 43 -4.93 15.72 1.81
C LYS A 43 -4.69 14.56 2.76
N PHE A 44 -3.73 13.71 2.41
CA PHE A 44 -3.45 12.48 3.12
C PHE A 44 -3.07 12.72 4.57
N LYS A 45 -3.80 12.07 5.47
CA LYS A 45 -3.53 12.06 6.91
C LYS A 45 -3.55 10.60 7.38
N PRO A 46 -2.40 10.03 7.80
CA PRO A 46 -2.34 8.63 8.22
C PRO A 46 -3.39 8.23 9.25
N ILE A 47 -3.69 9.12 10.20
CA ILE A 47 -4.66 8.92 11.28
C ILE A 47 -6.11 8.81 10.79
N LYS A 48 -6.43 9.36 9.61
CA LYS A 48 -7.77 9.28 9.02
C LYS A 48 -7.99 7.99 8.23
N VAL A 49 -6.93 7.25 7.91
CA VAL A 49 -7.06 6.03 7.11
C VAL A 49 -7.67 4.93 7.98
N VAL A 50 -8.76 4.34 7.51
CA VAL A 50 -9.44 3.23 8.18
C VAL A 50 -9.26 1.92 7.43
N TYR A 51 -9.63 0.81 8.07
CA TYR A 51 -9.52 -0.52 7.47
C TYR A 51 -10.28 -0.65 6.14
N ILE A 52 -11.42 0.03 6.02
CA ILE A 52 -12.28 0.02 4.83
C ILE A 52 -11.50 0.57 3.62
N ASP A 53 -10.79 1.69 3.78
CA ASP A 53 -9.97 2.28 2.71
C ASP A 53 -8.95 1.29 2.13
N ILE A 54 -8.32 0.48 2.98
CA ILE A 54 -7.33 -0.51 2.53
C ILE A 54 -8.00 -1.65 1.76
N GLN A 55 -9.22 -2.03 2.15
CA GLN A 55 -10.01 -3.02 1.41
C GLN A 55 -10.48 -2.47 0.07
N GLU A 56 -10.95 -1.23 0.03
CA GLU A 56 -11.35 -0.56 -1.21
C GLU A 56 -10.17 -0.39 -2.16
N TYR A 57 -9.00 0.03 -1.66
CA TYR A 57 -7.79 0.08 -2.47
C TYR A 57 -7.44 -1.29 -3.06
N LYS A 58 -7.55 -2.35 -2.25
CA LYS A 58 -7.34 -3.71 -2.74
C LYS A 58 -8.33 -4.08 -3.85
N GLN A 59 -9.60 -3.72 -3.71
CA GLN A 59 -10.60 -3.95 -4.76
C GLN A 59 -10.31 -3.13 -6.02
N TYR A 60 -9.90 -1.87 -5.86
CA TYR A 60 -9.44 -1.01 -6.94
C TYR A 60 -8.27 -1.65 -7.70
N LEU A 61 -7.27 -2.18 -7.00
CA LEU A 61 -6.14 -2.89 -7.62
C LEU A 61 -6.55 -4.13 -8.42
N ILE A 62 -7.60 -4.84 -7.98
CA ILE A 62 -8.10 -6.06 -8.63
C ILE A 62 -8.95 -5.72 -9.85
N LYS A 63 -9.84 -4.74 -9.73
CA LYS A 63 -10.93 -4.51 -10.69
C LYS A 63 -10.62 -3.39 -11.68
N ILE A 64 -9.96 -2.32 -11.24
CA ILE A 64 -9.88 -1.06 -11.97
C ILE A 64 -8.44 -0.80 -12.44
N ARG A 65 -7.45 -0.96 -11.56
CA ARG A 65 -6.05 -0.64 -11.87
C ARG A 65 -5.50 -1.56 -12.96
N LYS A 66 -5.08 -0.95 -14.07
CA LYS A 66 -4.35 -1.61 -15.15
C LYS A 66 -2.84 -1.44 -14.97
N GLY A 67 -2.06 -2.43 -15.39
CA GLY A 67 -0.60 -2.32 -15.47
C GLY A 67 -0.15 -1.52 -16.69
N ARG A 68 1.18 -1.43 -16.89
CA ARG A 68 1.78 -0.68 -18.03
C ARG A 68 1.32 -1.21 -19.40
N SER A 69 0.98 -2.48 -19.50
CA SER A 69 0.49 -3.11 -20.73
C SER A 69 -1.01 -2.90 -20.98
N GLY A 70 -1.71 -2.10 -20.15
CA GLY A 70 -3.17 -1.93 -20.21
C GLY A 70 -3.97 -3.14 -19.68
N LYS A 71 -3.30 -4.24 -19.32
CA LYS A 71 -3.92 -5.44 -18.74
C LYS A 71 -4.10 -5.30 -17.23
N ARG A 72 -5.02 -6.08 -16.65
CA ARG A 72 -5.20 -6.17 -15.19
C ARG A 72 -3.89 -6.62 -14.52
N LEU A 73 -3.66 -6.15 -13.30
CA LEU A 73 -2.47 -6.53 -12.54
C LEU A 73 -2.48 -8.04 -12.23
N SER A 74 -1.30 -8.65 -12.21
CA SER A 74 -1.18 -10.03 -11.74
C SER A 74 -1.39 -10.10 -10.21
N PRO A 75 -1.83 -11.24 -9.65
CA PRO A 75 -1.92 -11.42 -8.20
C PRO A 75 -0.61 -11.12 -7.47
N SER A 76 0.53 -11.51 -8.07
CA SER A 76 1.86 -11.21 -7.53
C SER A 76 2.12 -9.70 -7.46
N SER A 77 1.79 -8.96 -8.52
CA SER A 77 1.93 -7.50 -8.55
C SER A 77 1.05 -6.82 -7.51
N ILE A 78 -0.18 -7.28 -7.32
CA ILE A 78 -1.09 -6.75 -6.29
C ILE A 78 -0.53 -7.05 -4.89
N ASN A 79 -0.06 -8.27 -4.65
CA ASN A 79 0.53 -8.67 -3.36
C ASN A 79 1.81 -7.88 -3.04
N LYS A 80 2.63 -7.54 -4.05
CA LYS A 80 3.78 -6.64 -3.88
C LYS A 80 3.33 -5.26 -3.40
N LYS A 81 2.29 -4.68 -4.02
CA LYS A 81 1.73 -3.39 -3.59
C LYS A 81 1.19 -3.43 -2.17
N LEU A 82 0.39 -4.45 -1.84
CA LEU A 82 -0.15 -4.64 -0.50
C LEU A 82 0.96 -4.83 0.56
N THR A 83 2.04 -5.52 0.21
CA THR A 83 3.21 -5.68 1.10
C THR A 83 3.90 -4.34 1.38
N GLY A 84 4.07 -3.50 0.35
CA GLY A 84 4.63 -2.16 0.53
C GLY A 84 3.79 -1.28 1.46
N ILE A 85 2.46 -1.31 1.29
CA ILE A 85 1.52 -0.58 2.15
C ILE A 85 1.58 -1.09 3.58
N LYS A 86 1.59 -2.40 3.79
CA LYS A 86 1.76 -2.99 5.12
C LYS A 86 3.04 -2.54 5.80
N ALA A 87 4.14 -2.47 5.06
CA ALA A 87 5.42 -1.99 5.57
C ALA A 87 5.35 -0.51 5.98
N TYR A 88 4.68 0.32 5.18
CA TYR A 88 4.47 1.74 5.49
C TYR A 88 3.63 1.95 6.75
N PHE A 89 2.47 1.31 6.87
CA PHE A 89 1.65 1.41 8.08
C PHE A 89 2.31 0.80 9.32
N LYS A 90 3.17 -0.22 9.15
CA LYS A 90 4.02 -0.72 10.23
C LYS A 90 5.03 0.34 10.68
N PHE A 91 5.67 1.04 9.73
CA PHE A 91 6.57 2.15 10.02
C PHE A 91 5.87 3.28 10.77
N LEU A 92 4.69 3.71 10.31
CA LEU A 92 3.92 4.78 10.95
C LEU A 92 3.58 4.44 12.41
N CYS A 93 3.17 3.20 12.66
CA CYS A 93 2.90 2.71 14.01
C CYS A 93 4.19 2.65 14.87
N LYS A 94 5.33 2.27 14.28
CA LYS A 94 6.64 2.25 14.98
C LYS A 94 7.21 3.63 15.29
N LYS A 95 6.70 4.68 14.67
CA LYS A 95 7.05 6.09 14.94
C LYS A 95 5.96 6.80 15.74
N ASP A 96 4.99 6.07 16.28
CA ASP A 96 3.86 6.59 17.06
C ASP A 96 3.02 7.65 16.31
N ILE A 97 3.05 7.62 14.97
CA ILE A 97 2.25 8.52 14.11
C ILE A 97 0.79 8.05 14.07
N ILE A 98 0.58 6.73 14.16
CA ILE A 98 -0.72 6.10 14.31
C ILE A 98 -0.65 5.10 15.46
N GLU A 99 -1.72 5.00 16.23
CA GLU A 99 -1.78 4.12 17.41
C GLU A 99 -1.77 2.64 17.01
N THR A 100 -2.54 2.28 15.98
CA THR A 100 -2.72 0.88 15.57
C THR A 100 -2.43 0.68 14.09
N ASN A 101 -1.73 -0.41 13.77
CA ASN A 101 -1.54 -0.81 12.38
C ASN A 101 -2.84 -1.41 11.79
N ILE A 102 -3.56 -0.61 11.01
CA ILE A 102 -4.82 -1.00 10.34
C ILE A 102 -4.66 -2.11 9.27
N THR A 103 -3.42 -2.40 8.85
CA THR A 103 -3.15 -3.36 7.75
C THR A 103 -2.98 -4.80 8.22
N LEU A 104 -2.97 -5.05 9.54
CA LEU A 104 -2.69 -6.37 10.13
C LEU A 104 -3.64 -7.46 9.62
N LYS A 105 -4.92 -7.13 9.43
CA LYS A 105 -5.95 -8.08 8.99
C LYS A 105 -6.05 -8.24 7.46
N ILE A 106 -5.22 -7.53 6.69
CA ILE A 106 -5.28 -7.57 5.22
C ILE A 106 -4.63 -8.86 4.70
N LYS A 107 -5.41 -9.71 4.03
CA LYS A 107 -4.92 -10.94 3.42
C LYS A 107 -4.43 -10.69 1.99
N CYS A 108 -3.33 -11.35 1.62
CA CYS A 108 -2.87 -11.43 0.24
C CYS A 108 -3.89 -12.15 -0.66
N ILE A 109 -3.86 -11.87 -1.95
CA ILE A 109 -4.69 -12.55 -2.94
C ILE A 109 -4.09 -13.92 -3.22
N LYS A 110 -4.92 -14.97 -3.13
CA LYS A 110 -4.60 -16.33 -3.56
C LYS A 110 -4.97 -16.50 -5.04
N TYR A 111 -4.15 -17.25 -5.79
CA TYR A 111 -4.28 -17.38 -7.24
C TYR A 111 -5.64 -17.98 -7.66
N ASP A 112 -6.15 -18.97 -6.94
CA ASP A 112 -7.41 -19.68 -7.28
C ASP A 112 -8.63 -18.76 -7.23
N LYS A 113 -8.69 -17.83 -6.28
CA LYS A 113 -9.80 -16.87 -6.17
C LYS A 113 -9.75 -15.77 -7.22
N TYR A 114 -8.60 -15.53 -7.85
CA TYR A 114 -8.44 -14.46 -8.84
C TYR A 114 -9.01 -14.82 -10.21
N LYS A 115 -9.03 -16.11 -10.59
CA LYS A 115 -9.60 -16.57 -11.87
C LYS A 115 -11.11 -16.37 -11.97
N ASN A 116 -11.83 -16.40 -10.86
CA ASN A 116 -13.30 -16.33 -10.83
C ASN A 116 -13.85 -14.88 -10.89
N ILE A 117 -12.97 -13.88 -11.08
CA ILE A 117 -13.34 -12.45 -11.22
C ILE A 117 -13.08 -11.97 -12.67
N LYS A 118 -12.92 -12.91 -13.59
CA LYS A 118 -12.72 -12.63 -15.03
C LYS A 118 -14.04 -12.56 -15.75
#